data_AF-A0A3N6FYB1-F1
#
_entry.id   AF-A0A3N6FYB1-F1
#
_cell.length_a   1.000
_cell.length_b   1.000
_cell.length_c   1.000
_cell.angle_alpha   90.00
_cell.angle_beta   90.00
_cell.angle_gamma   90.00
#
_symmetry.space_group_name_H-M   'P 1'
#
loop_
_entity.id
_entity.type
_entity.pdbx_description
1 polymer ?
#
loop_
_entity_poly.entity_id
_entity_poly.type
_entity_poly.pdbx_seq_one_letter_code
_entity_poly.pdbx_strand_id
1 'polypeptide(L)'
;MTPRPTIILSSTVLDAPDAAELAGFYRRLLGWEPVQEEPDWVKLAAPGGGAGLSFQTEKAYVPPVWPASPDDQRMMLHLDFEVTDLEAGVAHAVAEGATPAEFQPQHDVRVLLDPAGHPFCLFVRDQVPGRTPAISPEWVAEQARDIRAQDRVTAEDAMAARPQEPVRPVAEPDEAVGGV
;
A
#
# COMPACT_ATOMS: atom_id res chain seq x y z
N MET A 1 28.91 -12.14 -36.34
CA MET A 1 27.87 -11.44 -35.55
C MET A 1 27.90 -12.04 -34.17
N THR A 2 28.16 -11.24 -33.13
CA THR A 2 28.09 -11.74 -31.76
C THR A 2 26.64 -12.07 -31.43
N PRO A 3 26.31 -13.30 -30.95
CA PRO A 3 24.94 -13.63 -30.58
C PRO A 3 24.48 -12.69 -29.45
N ARG A 4 23.25 -12.19 -29.57
CA ARG A 4 22.66 -11.33 -28.55
C ARG A 4 22.47 -12.16 -27.26
N PRO A 5 22.86 -11.64 -26.08
CA PRO A 5 22.61 -12.33 -24.82
C PRO A 5 21.12 -12.37 -24.50
N THR A 6 20.70 -13.42 -23.78
CA THR A 6 19.35 -13.52 -23.23
C THR A 6 19.25 -12.66 -21.97
N ILE A 7 18.28 -11.74 -21.93
CA ILE A 7 17.95 -10.90 -20.77
C ILE A 7 16.46 -11.09 -20.50
N ILE A 8 16.10 -11.43 -19.26
CA ILE A 8 14.71 -11.74 -18.85
C ILE A 8 14.33 -10.81 -17.70
N LEU A 9 13.19 -10.12 -17.83
CA LEU A 9 12.62 -9.35 -16.73
C LEU A 9 12.02 -10.31 -15.69
N SER A 10 12.52 -10.25 -14.46
CA SER A 10 12.11 -11.18 -13.41
C SER A 10 10.90 -10.67 -12.60
N SER A 11 10.91 -9.40 -12.22
CA SER A 11 9.86 -8.76 -11.43
C SER A 11 10.01 -7.25 -11.43
N THR A 12 8.89 -6.55 -11.21
CA THR A 12 8.92 -5.16 -10.71
C THR A 12 9.20 -5.21 -9.21
N VAL A 13 10.04 -4.29 -8.70
CA VAL A 13 10.37 -4.19 -7.27
C VAL A 13 9.72 -2.93 -6.70
N LEU A 14 9.00 -3.05 -5.59
CA LEU A 14 8.44 -1.93 -4.83
C LEU A 14 9.16 -1.78 -3.49
N ASP A 15 9.67 -0.58 -3.22
CA ASP A 15 10.23 -0.25 -1.91
C ASP A 15 9.08 -0.01 -0.91
N ALA A 16 9.24 -0.41 0.34
CA ALA A 16 8.23 -0.22 1.38
C ALA A 16 8.89 -0.12 2.77
N PRO A 17 8.18 0.40 3.79
CA PRO A 17 8.66 0.35 5.17
C PRO A 17 8.80 -1.08 5.71
N ASP A 18 7.96 -2.00 5.23
CA ASP A 18 7.97 -3.43 5.55
C ASP A 18 7.61 -4.25 4.30
N ALA A 19 8.57 -5.03 3.80
CA ALA A 19 8.37 -5.87 2.61
C ALA A 19 7.34 -6.98 2.83
N ALA A 20 7.26 -7.56 4.03
CA ALA A 20 6.36 -8.67 4.33
C ALA A 20 4.91 -8.18 4.45
N GLU A 21 4.69 -7.01 5.04
CA GLU A 21 3.37 -6.38 5.10
C GLU A 21 2.83 -6.09 3.69
N LEU A 22 3.66 -5.45 2.86
CA LEU A 22 3.25 -5.11 1.50
C LEU A 22 3.04 -6.35 0.62
N ALA A 23 3.94 -7.34 0.71
CA ALA A 23 3.76 -8.61 0.02
C ALA A 23 2.50 -9.35 0.49
N GLY A 24 2.20 -9.29 1.79
CA GLY A 24 0.97 -9.85 2.36
C GLY A 24 -0.28 -9.24 1.75
N PHE A 25 -0.32 -7.92 1.55
CA PHE A 25 -1.38 -7.24 0.83
C PHE A 25 -1.53 -7.77 -0.61
N TYR A 26 -0.46 -7.75 -1.40
CA TYR A 26 -0.53 -8.18 -2.81
C TYR A 26 -0.83 -9.67 -2.97
N ARG A 27 -0.41 -10.50 -2.02
CA ARG A 27 -0.79 -11.92 -1.99
C ARG A 27 -2.30 -12.09 -1.84
N ARG A 28 -2.95 -11.37 -0.92
CA ARG A 28 -4.41 -11.46 -0.75
C ARG A 28 -5.17 -10.80 -1.90
N LEU A 29 -4.66 -9.66 -2.38
CA LEU A 29 -5.24 -8.94 -3.52
C LEU A 29 -5.27 -9.82 -4.78
N LEU A 30 -4.14 -10.44 -5.12
CA LEU A 30 -3.94 -11.12 -6.41
C LEU A 30 -4.06 -12.65 -6.35
N GLY A 31 -4.03 -13.24 -5.15
CA GLY A 31 -3.93 -14.68 -4.96
C GLY A 31 -2.58 -15.26 -5.40
N TRP A 32 -1.53 -14.45 -5.48
CA TRP A 32 -0.19 -14.88 -5.90
C TRP A 32 0.60 -15.43 -4.71
N GLU A 33 1.31 -16.53 -4.92
CA GLU A 33 2.09 -17.17 -3.86
C GLU A 33 3.55 -16.68 -3.85
N PRO A 34 4.19 -16.62 -2.67
CA PRO A 34 5.59 -16.29 -2.56
C PRO A 34 6.48 -17.40 -3.10
N VAL A 35 7.57 -17.00 -3.75
CA VAL A 35 8.64 -17.90 -4.24
C VAL A 35 9.99 -17.60 -3.58
N GLN A 36 10.07 -16.52 -2.79
CA GLN A 36 11.22 -16.15 -1.99
C GLN A 36 10.73 -15.26 -0.84
N GLU A 37 11.16 -15.57 0.38
CA GLU A 37 10.82 -14.82 1.59
C GLU A 37 12.07 -14.70 2.47
N GLU A 38 12.54 -13.48 2.65
CA GLU A 38 13.67 -13.07 3.46
C GLU A 38 13.24 -11.87 4.34
N PRO A 39 13.94 -11.55 5.44
CA PRO A 39 13.50 -10.53 6.39
C PRO A 39 13.17 -9.16 5.77
N ASP A 40 13.89 -8.77 4.73
CA ASP A 40 13.84 -7.48 4.06
C ASP A 40 13.46 -7.58 2.58
N TRP A 41 13.09 -8.78 2.11
CA TRP A 41 12.76 -9.05 0.71
C TRP A 41 11.72 -10.15 0.55
N VAL A 42 10.67 -9.91 -0.22
CA VAL A 42 9.68 -10.93 -0.58
C VAL A 42 9.42 -10.88 -2.09
N LYS A 43 9.28 -12.04 -2.73
CA LYS A 43 8.93 -12.14 -4.15
C LYS A 43 7.70 -13.02 -4.34
N LEU A 44 6.69 -12.48 -5.02
CA LEU A 44 5.50 -13.18 -5.48
C LEU A 44 5.62 -13.52 -6.96
N ALA A 45 5.18 -14.73 -7.35
CA ALA A 45 5.18 -15.16 -8.74
C ALA A 45 3.78 -15.08 -9.35
N ALA A 46 3.71 -14.53 -10.56
CA ALA A 46 2.49 -14.59 -11.36
C ALA A 46 2.20 -16.06 -11.77
N PRO A 47 1.00 -16.60 -11.50
CA PRO A 47 0.72 -18.03 -11.72
C PRO A 47 0.78 -18.45 -13.19
N GLY A 48 0.58 -17.51 -14.14
CA GLY A 48 0.70 -17.74 -15.59
C GLY A 48 2.13 -17.62 -16.13
N GLY A 49 3.13 -17.41 -15.28
CA GLY A 49 4.48 -17.04 -15.69
C GLY A 49 4.60 -15.55 -16.06
N GLY A 50 5.80 -15.15 -16.49
CA GLY A 50 6.14 -13.73 -16.73
C GLY A 50 6.79 -13.06 -15.52
N ALA A 51 6.81 -11.73 -15.51
CA ALA A 51 7.40 -10.96 -14.42
C ALA A 51 6.48 -10.97 -13.20
N GLY A 52 7.04 -11.28 -12.03
CA GLY A 52 6.34 -11.20 -10.74
C GLY A 52 6.38 -9.82 -10.10
N LEU A 53 6.04 -9.76 -8.82
CA LEU A 53 6.26 -8.60 -7.96
C LEU A 53 7.25 -8.97 -6.86
N SER A 54 8.21 -8.09 -6.60
CA SER A 54 9.08 -8.17 -5.44
C SER A 54 8.91 -6.93 -4.57
N PHE A 55 9.19 -7.08 -3.28
CA PHE A 55 9.00 -6.07 -2.27
C PHE A 55 10.29 -5.97 -1.46
N GLN A 56 10.77 -4.75 -1.24
CA GLN A 56 12.02 -4.47 -0.55
C GLN A 56 11.77 -3.55 0.63
N THR A 57 12.33 -3.89 1.79
CA THR A 57 12.29 -3.00 2.95
C THR A 57 13.32 -1.88 2.77
N GLU A 58 12.85 -0.63 2.75
CA GLU A 58 13.69 0.57 2.66
C GLU A 58 13.40 1.50 3.84
N LYS A 59 14.44 1.77 4.64
CA LYS A 59 14.32 2.57 5.87
C LYS A 59 14.07 4.04 5.59
N ALA A 60 14.53 4.54 4.46
CA ALA A 60 14.33 5.91 4.01
C ALA A 60 13.08 6.06 3.11
N TYR A 61 12.20 5.05 3.08
CA TYR A 61 11.01 5.08 2.24
C TYR A 61 10.10 6.25 2.62
N VAL A 62 9.68 6.99 1.59
CA VAL A 62 8.67 8.05 1.71
C VAL A 62 7.54 7.71 0.73
N PRO A 63 6.30 7.53 1.22
CA PRO A 63 5.14 7.27 0.36
C PRO A 63 4.99 8.35 -0.71
N PRO A 64 4.70 7.98 -1.98
CA PRO A 64 4.37 8.97 -2.99
C PRO A 64 3.02 9.65 -2.69
N VAL A 65 2.90 10.91 -3.08
CA VAL A 65 1.65 11.67 -3.01
C VAL A 65 0.91 11.58 -4.33
N TRP A 66 -0.40 11.40 -4.26
CA TRP A 66 -1.26 11.37 -5.44
C TRP A 66 -2.44 12.34 -5.30
N PRO A 67 -2.61 13.31 -6.23
CA PRO A 67 -1.68 13.70 -7.29
C PRO A 67 -0.50 14.50 -6.71
N ALA A 68 0.71 14.28 -7.23
CA ALA A 68 1.89 14.99 -6.76
C ALA A 68 1.98 16.44 -7.30
N SER A 69 2.25 17.39 -6.41
CA SER A 69 2.76 18.73 -6.73
C SER A 69 4.27 18.69 -7.03
N PRO A 70 4.88 19.77 -7.55
CA PRO A 70 6.32 19.78 -7.86
C PRO A 70 7.25 19.47 -6.69
N ASP A 71 6.84 19.80 -5.47
CA ASP A 71 7.62 19.60 -4.24
C ASP A 71 7.26 18.30 -3.49
N ASP A 72 6.23 17.59 -3.95
CA ASP A 72 5.80 16.33 -3.34
C ASP A 72 6.67 15.15 -3.82
N GLN A 73 6.73 14.10 -3.01
CA GLN A 73 7.29 12.83 -3.46
C GLN A 73 6.42 12.27 -4.60
N ARG A 74 7.00 12.21 -5.81
CA ARG A 74 6.27 11.80 -7.01
C ARG A 74 6.28 10.28 -7.14
N MET A 75 5.16 9.72 -7.62
CA MET A 75 5.16 8.34 -8.08
C MET A 75 6.11 8.20 -9.29
N MET A 76 7.01 7.22 -9.23
CA MET A 76 7.93 6.89 -10.33
C MET A 76 7.35 5.81 -11.25
N LEU A 77 6.43 5.00 -10.70
CA LEU A 77 5.68 3.95 -11.39
C LEU A 77 4.33 3.75 -10.69
N HIS A 78 3.44 3.03 -11.36
CA HIS A 78 2.22 2.45 -10.79
C HIS A 78 1.96 1.10 -11.46
N LEU A 79 1.18 0.25 -10.80
CA LEU A 79 0.74 -1.04 -11.35
C LEU A 79 -0.67 -0.89 -11.91
N ASP A 80 -0.93 -1.47 -13.08
CA ASP A 80 -2.27 -1.53 -13.67
C ASP A 80 -2.78 -2.98 -13.62
N PHE A 81 -3.93 -3.19 -12.99
CA PHE A 81 -4.60 -4.48 -12.94
C PHE A 81 -5.92 -4.45 -13.71
N GLU A 82 -6.07 -5.39 -14.62
CA GLU A 82 -7.33 -5.60 -15.32
C GLU A 82 -8.31 -6.37 -14.44
N VAL A 83 -9.54 -5.89 -14.37
CA VAL A 83 -10.66 -6.56 -13.70
C VAL A 83 -11.81 -6.74 -14.67
N THR A 84 -12.70 -7.68 -14.38
CA THR A 84 -13.93 -7.90 -15.15
C THR A 84 -15.10 -7.07 -14.64
N ASP A 85 -15.04 -6.69 -13.37
CA ASP A 85 -16.00 -5.84 -12.68
C ASP A 85 -15.22 -4.86 -11.81
N LEU A 86 -15.35 -3.58 -12.11
CA LEU A 86 -14.61 -2.52 -11.42
C LEU A 86 -15.09 -2.35 -9.98
N GLU A 87 -16.40 -2.44 -9.73
CA GLU A 87 -16.99 -2.24 -8.40
C GLU A 87 -16.56 -3.36 -7.46
N ALA A 88 -16.69 -4.60 -7.92
CA ALA A 88 -16.21 -5.77 -7.18
C ALA A 88 -14.68 -5.72 -6.97
N GLY A 89 -13.92 -5.29 -7.98
CA GLY A 89 -12.47 -5.14 -7.88
C GLY A 89 -12.05 -4.11 -6.82
N VAL A 90 -12.69 -2.93 -6.79
CA VAL A 90 -12.41 -1.91 -5.77
C VAL A 90 -12.84 -2.40 -4.39
N ALA A 91 -14.02 -2.98 -4.25
CA ALA A 91 -14.50 -3.49 -2.96
C ALA A 91 -13.55 -4.57 -2.39
N HIS A 92 -13.07 -5.48 -3.23
CA HIS A 92 -12.04 -6.47 -2.87
C HIS A 92 -10.74 -5.80 -2.43
N ALA A 93 -10.21 -4.88 -3.24
CA ALA A 93 -8.96 -4.19 -2.92
C ALA A 93 -9.04 -3.43 -1.59
N VAL A 94 -10.17 -2.75 -1.33
CA VAL A 94 -10.44 -2.06 -0.07
C VAL A 94 -10.50 -3.03 1.10
N ALA A 95 -11.22 -4.15 0.96
CA ALA A 95 -11.31 -5.16 2.00
C ALA A 95 -9.94 -5.76 2.36
N GLU A 96 -9.01 -5.79 1.42
CA GLU A 96 -7.64 -6.28 1.64
C GLU A 96 -6.66 -5.23 2.18
N GLY A 97 -7.07 -3.96 2.26
CA GLY A 97 -6.30 -2.86 2.87
C GLY A 97 -5.90 -1.73 1.92
N ALA A 98 -6.42 -1.69 0.69
CA ALA A 98 -6.19 -0.56 -0.21
C ALA A 98 -7.07 0.64 0.16
N THR A 99 -6.59 1.85 -0.11
CA THR A 99 -7.37 3.08 0.05
C THR A 99 -7.69 3.68 -1.33
N PRO A 100 -8.96 3.95 -1.68
CA PRO A 100 -9.28 4.66 -2.91
C PRO A 100 -8.72 6.08 -2.86
N ALA A 101 -8.03 6.49 -3.94
CA ALA A 101 -7.54 7.86 -4.04
C ALA A 101 -8.72 8.85 -4.17
N GLU A 102 -8.60 10.03 -3.56
CA GLU A 102 -9.62 11.07 -3.69
C GLU A 102 -9.72 11.62 -5.12
N PHE A 103 -8.56 11.79 -5.76
CA PHE A 103 -8.49 12.29 -7.14
C PHE A 103 -8.51 11.14 -8.15
N GLN A 104 -9.56 11.12 -8.98
CA GLN A 104 -9.79 10.13 -10.03
C GLN A 104 -9.80 10.82 -11.41
N PRO A 105 -8.73 10.73 -12.21
CA PRO A 105 -8.63 11.48 -13.48
C PRO A 105 -9.43 10.86 -14.63
N GLN A 106 -9.82 9.58 -14.51
CA GLN A 106 -10.45 8.80 -15.58
C GLN A 106 -11.74 8.16 -15.04
N HIS A 107 -12.77 8.09 -15.88
CA HIS A 107 -14.11 7.61 -15.49
C HIS A 107 -14.16 6.08 -15.37
N ASP A 108 -13.34 5.38 -16.14
CA ASP A 108 -13.29 3.94 -16.35
C ASP A 108 -12.10 3.24 -15.68
N VAL A 109 -11.27 4.00 -14.97
CA VAL A 109 -10.13 3.53 -14.19
C VAL A 109 -10.29 3.97 -12.74
N ARG A 110 -9.92 3.13 -11.77
CA ARG A 110 -9.90 3.50 -10.36
C ARG A 110 -8.48 3.46 -9.83
N VAL A 111 -8.02 4.61 -9.34
CA VAL A 111 -6.75 4.74 -8.65
C VAL A 111 -6.95 4.42 -7.17
N LEU A 112 -6.16 3.50 -6.65
CA LEU A 112 -6.07 3.16 -5.24
C LEU A 112 -4.62 3.28 -4.77
N LEU A 113 -4.46 3.36 -3.47
CA LEU A 113 -3.18 3.33 -2.77
C LEU A 113 -3.07 1.99 -2.03
N ASP A 114 -1.95 1.31 -2.18
CA ASP A 114 -1.63 0.16 -1.32
C ASP A 114 -1.27 0.62 0.11
N PRO A 115 -1.04 -0.30 1.08
CA PRO A 115 -0.70 0.09 2.46
C PRO A 115 0.59 0.91 2.61
N ALA A 116 1.52 0.83 1.65
CA ALA A 116 2.73 1.64 1.64
C ALA A 116 2.50 3.01 0.94
N GLY A 117 1.36 3.21 0.30
CA GLY A 117 0.97 4.43 -0.40
C GLY A 117 1.28 4.43 -1.90
N HIS A 118 1.71 3.31 -2.49
CA HIS A 118 1.91 3.28 -3.93
C HIS A 118 0.59 3.36 -4.67
N PRO A 119 0.47 4.25 -5.67
CA PRO A 119 -0.69 4.23 -6.55
C PRO A 119 -0.68 2.98 -7.43
N PHE A 120 -1.84 2.35 -7.56
CA PHE A 120 -2.13 1.34 -8.56
C PHE A 120 -3.54 1.57 -9.13
N CYS A 121 -3.79 1.03 -10.32
CA CYS A 121 -5.07 1.18 -11.00
C CYS A 121 -5.78 -0.15 -11.15
N LEU A 122 -7.12 -0.09 -11.04
CA LEU A 122 -8.00 -1.12 -11.58
C LEU A 122 -8.68 -0.57 -12.84
N PHE A 123 -8.72 -1.37 -13.90
CA PHE A 123 -9.37 -0.99 -15.17
C PHE A 123 -10.09 -2.18 -15.81
N VAL A 124 -11.05 -1.92 -16.70
CA VAL A 124 -11.69 -2.95 -17.53
C VAL A 124 -11.32 -2.75 -19.00
N ARG A 125 -10.97 -3.84 -19.72
CA ARG A 125 -10.43 -3.77 -21.09
C ARG A 125 -11.47 -3.42 -22.16
N ASP A 126 -12.71 -3.92 -22.00
CA ASP A 126 -13.79 -3.69 -22.97
C ASP A 126 -14.64 -2.48 -22.56
N GLN A 127 -14.32 -1.32 -23.14
CA GLN A 127 -15.13 -0.12 -22.97
C GLN A 127 -16.19 0.00 -24.08
N VAL A 128 -17.43 0.35 -23.68
CA VAL A 128 -18.46 0.85 -24.60
C VAL A 128 -18.54 2.37 -24.43
N PRO A 129 -18.13 3.18 -25.44
CA PRO A 129 -18.19 4.64 -25.35
C PRO A 129 -19.58 5.16 -24.98
N GLY A 130 -19.65 6.08 -24.02
CA GLY A 130 -20.90 6.74 -23.60
C GLY A 130 -21.74 5.98 -22.55
N ARG A 131 -21.25 4.85 -22.02
CA ARG A 131 -21.89 4.18 -20.89
C ARG A 131 -21.49 4.86 -19.57
N THR A 132 -22.41 4.88 -18.62
CA THR A 132 -22.14 5.30 -17.23
C THR A 132 -20.91 4.56 -16.70
N PRO A 133 -19.96 5.24 -16.03
CA PRO A 133 -18.84 4.56 -15.40
C PRO A 133 -19.37 3.47 -14.46
N ALA A 134 -18.68 2.32 -14.40
CA ALA A 134 -19.09 1.20 -13.56
C ALA A 134 -19.22 1.58 -12.08
N ILE A 135 -18.61 2.70 -11.66
CA ILE A 135 -18.63 3.22 -10.29
C ILE A 135 -18.78 4.75 -10.36
N SER A 136 -19.54 5.40 -9.45
CA SER A 136 -19.57 6.87 -9.38
C SER A 136 -18.40 7.44 -8.54
N PRO A 137 -17.90 8.66 -8.82
CA PRO A 137 -16.94 9.33 -7.94
C PRO A 137 -17.45 9.51 -6.49
N GLU A 138 -18.77 9.66 -6.32
CA GLU A 138 -19.42 9.78 -5.01
C GLU A 138 -19.27 8.49 -4.19
N TRP A 139 -19.44 7.33 -4.83
CA TRP A 139 -19.23 6.03 -4.19
C TRP A 139 -17.77 5.87 -3.76
N VAL A 140 -16.81 6.28 -4.62
CA VAL A 140 -15.38 6.26 -4.27
C VAL A 140 -15.10 7.14 -3.05
N ALA A 141 -15.67 8.35 -3.02
CA ALA A 141 -15.55 9.27 -1.90
C ALA A 141 -16.26 8.76 -0.63
N GLU A 142 -17.32 7.97 -0.75
CA GLU A 142 -17.96 7.27 0.36
C GLU A 142 -17.05 6.18 0.92
N GLN A 143 -16.54 5.28 0.08
CA GLN A 143 -15.57 4.26 0.49
C GLN A 143 -14.33 4.87 1.18
N ALA A 144 -13.76 5.94 0.61
CA ALA A 144 -12.60 6.62 1.19
C ALA A 144 -12.91 7.26 2.56
N ARG A 145 -14.13 7.78 2.75
CA ARG A 145 -14.57 8.33 4.04
C ARG A 145 -14.75 7.22 5.08
N ASP A 146 -15.35 6.11 4.68
CA ASP A 146 -15.60 4.96 5.56
C ASP A 146 -14.29 4.33 6.04
N ILE A 147 -13.32 4.14 5.15
CA ILE A 147 -11.97 3.63 5.50
C ILE A 147 -11.30 4.55 6.51
N ARG A 148 -11.27 5.87 6.25
CA ARG A 148 -10.69 6.84 7.20
C ARG A 148 -11.38 6.82 8.56
N ALA A 149 -12.69 6.63 8.58
CA ALA A 149 -13.44 6.52 9.82
C ALA A 149 -13.06 5.24 10.58
N GLN A 150 -12.88 4.12 9.90
CA GLN A 150 -12.43 2.86 10.47
C GLN A 150 -11.00 2.96 11.01
N ASP A 151 -10.05 3.52 10.25
CA ASP A 151 -8.66 3.72 10.66
C ASP A 151 -8.54 4.58 11.92
N ARG A 152 -9.39 5.61 12.04
CA ARG A 152 -9.44 6.44 13.25
C ARG A 152 -9.92 5.64 14.45
N VAL A 153 -10.96 4.81 14.28
CA VAL A 153 -11.50 3.97 15.36
C VAL A 153 -10.47 2.91 15.78
N THR A 154 -9.81 2.23 14.83
CA THR A 154 -8.79 1.22 15.14
C THR A 154 -7.58 1.85 15.84
N ALA A 155 -7.16 3.05 15.45
CA ALA A 155 -6.11 3.79 16.14
C ALA A 155 -6.52 4.19 17.58
N GLU A 156 -7.76 4.65 17.77
CA GLU A 156 -8.32 4.98 19.10
C GLU A 156 -8.40 3.72 20.00
N ASP A 157 -8.89 2.60 19.47
CA ASP A 157 -8.97 1.32 20.17
C ASP A 157 -7.57 0.78 20.54
N ALA A 158 -6.62 0.84 19.60
CA ALA A 158 -5.24 0.45 19.84
C ALA A 158 -4.57 1.32 20.91
N MET A 159 -4.91 2.62 20.98
CA MET A 159 -4.42 3.53 22.01
C MET A 159 -5.07 3.27 23.37
N ALA A 160 -6.37 2.96 23.40
CA ALA A 160 -7.11 2.61 24.62
C ALA A 160 -6.67 1.25 25.21
N ALA A 161 -6.24 0.31 24.37
CA ALA A 161 -5.76 -1.01 24.78
C ALA A 161 -4.32 -1.01 25.34
N ARG A 162 -3.58 0.12 25.28
CA ARG A 162 -2.21 0.19 25.81
C ARG A 162 -2.23 0.16 27.34
N PRO A 163 -1.49 -0.77 27.99
CA PRO A 163 -1.32 -0.75 29.44
C PRO A 163 -0.68 0.57 29.87
N GLN A 164 -1.26 1.26 30.85
CA GLN A 164 -0.63 2.45 31.43
C GLN A 164 0.62 2.03 32.21
N GLU A 165 1.78 2.50 31.79
CA GLU A 165 3.03 2.28 32.49
C GLU A 165 2.99 3.02 33.84
N PRO A 166 3.33 2.37 34.97
CA PRO A 166 3.31 3.03 36.27
C PRO A 166 4.41 4.10 36.30
N VAL A 167 4.01 5.34 36.59
CA VAL A 167 4.93 6.47 36.79
C VAL A 167 5.85 6.14 37.96
N ARG A 168 7.15 5.98 37.69
CA ARG A 168 8.15 5.80 38.75
C ARG A 168 8.30 7.11 39.53
N PRO A 169 8.25 7.09 40.87
CA PRO A 169 8.49 8.30 41.66
C PRO A 169 9.95 8.74 41.49
N VAL A 170 10.14 10.04 41.32
CA VAL A 170 11.45 10.68 41.25
C VAL A 170 12.10 10.57 42.64
N ALA A 171 13.28 9.98 42.72
CA ALA A 171 14.05 9.92 43.97
C ALA A 171 14.60 11.31 44.31
N GLU A 172 14.37 11.77 45.54
CA GLU A 172 14.95 13.02 46.05
C GLU A 172 16.48 12.89 46.20
N PRO A 173 17.25 13.97 45.96
CA PRO A 173 18.69 13.95 46.07
C PRO A 173 19.14 13.89 47.53
N ASP A 174 20.07 12.97 47.79
CA ASP A 174 20.68 12.70 49.10
C ASP A 174 21.55 13.90 49.55
N GLU A 175 21.18 14.53 50.67
CA GLU A 175 21.98 15.60 51.30
C GLU A 175 23.25 15.00 51.90
N ALA A 176 24.36 15.14 51.18
CA ALA A 176 25.68 14.79 51.70
C ALA A 176 26.10 15.74 52.83
N VAL A 177 26.14 15.15 54.01
CA VAL A 177 26.64 15.63 55.30
C VAL A 177 28.05 16.24 55.19
N GLY A 178 28.25 17.39 55.84
CA GLY A 178 29.53 18.08 55.95
C GLY A 178 30.52 17.50 56.99
N GLY A 179 31.73 18.08 56.98
CA GLY A 179 32.85 17.83 57.92
C GLY A 179 34.01 17.12 57.22
N VAL A 180 35.25 17.61 57.19
CA VAL A 180 36.01 18.50 58.10
C VAL A 180 36.96 19.37 57.27
#